data_AF-A0A8J7XZE7-F1
#
_entry.id   AF-A0A8J7XZE7-F1
#
_cell.length_a   1.000
_cell.length_b   1.000
_cell.length_c   1.000
_cell.angle_alpha   90.00
_cell.angle_beta   90.00
_cell.angle_gamma   90.00
#
_symmetry.space_group_name_H-M   'P 1'
#
loop_
_entity.id
_entity.type
_entity.pdbx_description
1 polymer ?
#
loop_
_entity_poly.entity_id
_entity_poly.type
_entity_poly.pdbx_seq_one_letter_code
_entity_poly.pdbx_strand_id
1 'polypeptide(L)'
;MKNVREYIDRDHEVMDAYYDLRENYTGRNAHSAKKQLKNLIEKDPDFLDSYTFLHQILFRENKTKEAKKVLNEAYERAINIITDENGNWPDVLEWGWLENRHIIRAILNKGVLSWGSNDTECALDLFRNLLRTNPGDNPGVRFYILAIRMGMSFKKFEKRFNRGGFYHTDLFDWFEENYHKFPDEFDWWEKAVEEYE
;
A
#
# COMPACT_ATOMS: atom_id res chain seq x y z
N MET A 1 -13.92 4.55 -28.13
CA MET A 1 -13.06 4.94 -27.00
C MET A 1 -13.42 4.01 -25.85
N LYS A 2 -12.46 3.27 -25.28
CA LYS A 2 -12.74 2.53 -24.03
C LYS A 2 -13.14 3.58 -23.00
N ASN A 3 -14.25 3.34 -22.31
CA ASN A 3 -14.68 4.20 -21.21
C ASN A 3 -13.74 3.90 -20.04
N VAL A 4 -12.74 4.76 -19.82
CA VAL A 4 -11.77 4.60 -18.72
C VAL A 4 -12.48 4.95 -17.43
N ARG A 5 -12.50 4.02 -16.48
CA ARG A 5 -13.07 4.26 -15.14
C ARG A 5 -11.97 4.72 -14.20
N GLU A 6 -11.91 6.02 -13.96
CA GLU A 6 -11.12 6.60 -12.89
C GLU A 6 -11.90 6.58 -11.57
N TYR A 7 -11.21 6.28 -10.47
CA TYR A 7 -11.73 6.37 -9.12
C TYR A 7 -10.99 7.46 -8.34
N ILE A 8 -11.75 8.38 -7.74
CA ILE A 8 -11.28 9.39 -6.81
C ILE A 8 -12.18 9.31 -5.59
N ASP A 9 -11.61 9.06 -4.42
CA ASP A 9 -12.37 9.03 -3.17
C ASP A 9 -12.85 10.44 -2.77
N ARG A 10 -13.77 10.49 -1.81
CA ARG A 10 -14.19 11.74 -1.16
C ARG A 10 -13.15 12.23 -0.16
N ASP A 11 -13.28 13.50 0.22
CA ASP A 11 -12.63 14.01 1.41
C ASP A 11 -13.15 13.34 2.69
N HIS A 12 -12.25 13.21 3.67
CA HIS A 12 -12.54 12.64 4.98
C HIS A 12 -12.26 13.66 6.09
N GLU A 13 -13.29 14.04 6.85
CA GLU A 13 -13.17 15.02 7.94
C GLU A 13 -12.18 14.61 9.05
N VAL A 14 -11.86 13.32 9.14
CA VAL A 14 -10.91 12.79 10.13
C VAL A 14 -9.45 12.93 9.69
N MET A 15 -9.19 13.31 8.44
CA MET A 15 -7.85 13.29 7.85
C MET A 15 -6.87 14.20 8.60
N ASP A 16 -7.27 15.43 8.92
CA ASP A 16 -6.42 16.38 9.66
C ASP A 16 -6.07 15.85 11.05
N ALA A 17 -7.09 15.39 11.79
CA ALA A 17 -6.89 14.80 13.12
C ALA A 17 -5.99 13.54 13.08
N TYR A 18 -6.06 12.76 11.99
CA TYR A 18 -5.14 11.64 11.78
C TYR A 18 -3.69 12.11 11.58
N TYR A 19 -3.45 13.11 10.73
CA TYR A 19 -2.11 13.61 10.48
C TYR A 19 -1.52 14.26 11.73
N ASP A 20 -2.29 15.06 12.46
CA ASP A 20 -1.91 15.61 13.77
C ASP A 20 -1.49 14.49 14.75
N LEU A 21 -2.29 13.41 14.81
CA LEU A 21 -1.96 12.27 15.66
C LEU A 21 -0.67 11.57 15.21
N ARG A 22 -0.46 11.45 13.90
CA ARG A 22 0.72 10.80 13.32
C ARG A 22 1.99 11.57 13.60
N GLU A 23 1.96 12.89 13.48
CA GLU A 23 3.08 13.79 13.78
C GLU A 23 3.45 13.76 15.27
N ASN A 24 2.43 13.72 16.14
CA ASN A 24 2.63 13.70 17.58
C ASN A 24 2.97 12.30 18.16
N TYR A 25 3.01 11.25 17.35
CA TYR A 25 3.29 9.90 17.83
C TYR A 25 4.79 9.71 18.10
N THR A 26 5.12 9.32 19.34
CA THR A 26 6.51 9.13 19.79
C THR A 26 6.81 7.70 20.22
N GLY A 27 5.89 6.75 20.01
CA GLY A 27 5.95 5.41 20.58
C GLY A 27 5.60 5.35 22.07
N ARG A 28 6.07 6.32 22.87
CA ARG A 28 5.76 6.43 24.31
C ARG A 28 4.27 6.67 24.57
N ASN A 29 3.57 7.33 23.65
CA ASN A 29 2.14 7.59 23.72
C ASN A 29 1.27 6.54 23.01
N ALA A 30 1.79 5.33 22.75
CA ALA A 30 1.08 4.28 22.00
C ALA A 30 -0.29 3.92 22.57
N HIS A 31 -0.46 3.90 23.90
CA HIS A 31 -1.75 3.61 24.51
C HIS A 31 -2.81 4.67 24.14
N SER A 32 -2.47 5.96 24.28
CA SER A 32 -3.35 7.07 23.91
C SER A 32 -3.61 7.11 22.40
N ALA A 33 -2.57 6.93 21.59
CA ALA A 33 -2.68 6.94 20.13
C ALA A 33 -3.64 5.87 19.62
N LYS A 34 -3.57 4.64 20.15
CA LYS A 34 -4.53 3.58 19.77
C LYS A 34 -5.97 3.92 20.15
N LYS A 35 -6.20 4.59 21.29
CA LYS A 35 -7.55 5.04 21.67
C LYS A 35 -8.07 6.09 20.68
N GLN A 36 -7.23 7.05 20.31
CA GLN A 36 -7.59 8.06 19.32
C GLN A 36 -7.85 7.45 17.94
N LEU A 37 -7.00 6.52 17.48
CA LEU A 37 -7.21 5.80 16.21
C LEU A 37 -8.53 5.03 16.20
N LYS A 38 -8.90 4.37 17.30
CA LYS A 38 -10.21 3.70 17.42
C LYS A 38 -11.37 4.69 17.32
N ASN A 39 -11.27 5.86 17.96
CA ASN A 39 -12.28 6.91 17.84
C ASN A 39 -12.36 7.47 16.41
N LEU A 40 -11.22 7.63 15.72
CA LEU A 40 -11.20 8.06 14.32
C LEU A 40 -11.88 7.02 13.40
N ILE A 41 -11.62 5.74 13.63
CA ILE A 41 -12.28 4.62 12.93
C ILE A 41 -13.80 4.63 13.19
N GLU A 42 -14.23 4.87 14.42
CA GLU A 42 -15.66 4.98 14.74
C GLU A 42 -16.32 6.19 14.06
N LYS A 43 -15.61 7.31 13.92
CA LYS A 43 -16.12 8.53 13.29
C LYS A 43 -16.19 8.42 11.77
N ASP A 44 -15.18 7.84 11.14
CA ASP A 44 -15.13 7.62 9.69
C ASP A 44 -14.49 6.25 9.38
N PRO A 45 -15.32 5.20 9.31
CA PRO A 45 -14.87 3.82 9.11
C PRO A 45 -14.18 3.57 7.76
N ASP A 46 -14.39 4.45 6.78
CA ASP A 46 -13.84 4.28 5.43
C ASP A 46 -12.58 5.10 5.20
N PHE A 47 -12.11 5.86 6.21
CA PHE A 47 -10.76 6.46 6.19
C PHE A 47 -9.70 5.46 6.70
N LEU A 48 -9.03 4.80 5.77
CA LEU A 48 -8.30 3.56 6.06
C LEU A 48 -6.93 3.77 6.70
N ASP A 49 -6.38 4.99 6.65
CA ASP A 49 -5.07 5.29 7.23
C ASP A 49 -5.07 5.18 8.76
N SER A 50 -6.23 5.37 9.41
CA SER A 50 -6.41 5.10 10.84
C SER A 50 -6.18 3.62 11.18
N TYR A 51 -6.65 2.71 10.32
CA TYR A 51 -6.44 1.28 10.47
C TYR A 51 -5.00 0.89 10.21
N THR A 52 -4.39 1.37 9.13
CA THR A 52 -3.00 1.03 8.77
C THR A 52 -2.04 1.46 9.87
N PHE A 53 -2.26 2.63 10.49
CA PHE A 53 -1.45 3.09 11.60
C PHE A 53 -1.69 2.29 12.88
N LEU A 54 -2.95 1.95 13.20
CA LEU A 54 -3.27 1.10 14.34
C LEU A 54 -2.60 -0.28 14.21
N HIS A 55 -2.67 -0.89 13.03
CA HIS A 55 -1.97 -2.12 12.69
C HIS A 55 -0.46 -2.01 12.96
N GLN A 56 0.20 -0.93 12.52
CA GLN A 56 1.64 -0.73 12.74
C GLN A 56 1.99 -0.66 14.24
N ILE A 57 1.20 0.06 15.03
CA ILE A 57 1.42 0.14 16.50
C ILE A 57 1.25 -1.25 17.12
N LEU A 58 0.20 -1.99 16.76
CA LEU A 58 -0.05 -3.34 17.28
C LEU A 58 1.06 -4.33 16.92
N PHE A 59 1.61 -4.25 15.71
CA PHE A 59 2.77 -5.06 15.31
C PHE A 59 3.99 -4.77 16.18
N ARG A 60 4.29 -3.49 16.45
CA ARG A 60 5.42 -3.10 17.33
C ARG A 60 5.24 -3.58 18.77
N GLU A 61 4.00 -3.75 19.22
CA GLU A 61 3.66 -4.34 20.52
C GLU A 61 3.64 -5.88 20.52
N ASN A 62 4.08 -6.54 19.43
CA ASN A 62 4.00 -7.99 19.23
C ASN A 62 2.57 -8.56 19.28
N LYS A 63 1.54 -7.74 19.03
CA LYS A 63 0.14 -8.17 18.97
C LYS A 63 -0.25 -8.58 17.56
N THR A 64 0.54 -9.48 16.97
CA THR A 64 0.46 -9.86 15.56
C THR A 64 -0.94 -10.29 15.12
N LYS A 65 -1.66 -11.06 15.95
CA LYS A 65 -3.03 -11.51 15.60
C LYS A 65 -4.02 -10.35 15.49
N GLU A 66 -3.96 -9.41 16.44
CA GLU A 66 -4.82 -8.22 16.45
C GLU A 66 -4.45 -7.29 15.29
N ALA A 67 -3.15 -7.08 15.06
CA ALA A 67 -2.66 -6.27 13.97
C ALA A 67 -3.14 -6.78 12.60
N LYS A 68 -2.99 -8.09 12.34
CA LYS A 68 -3.48 -8.73 11.11
C LYS A 68 -4.99 -8.54 10.93
N LYS A 69 -5.77 -8.65 12.02
CA LYS A 69 -7.22 -8.43 11.97
C LYS A 69 -7.55 -7.00 11.53
N VAL A 70 -6.92 -6.00 12.14
CA VAL A 70 -7.14 -4.57 11.82
C VAL A 70 -6.79 -4.28 10.36
N LEU A 71 -5.67 -4.80 9.86
CA LEU A 71 -5.28 -4.58 8.47
C LEU A 71 -6.18 -5.31 7.47
N ASN A 72 -6.64 -6.52 7.79
CA ASN A 72 -7.58 -7.23 6.93
C ASN A 72 -8.91 -6.47 6.81
N GLU A 73 -9.41 -5.89 7.90
CA GLU A 73 -10.61 -5.05 7.86
C GLU A 73 -10.42 -3.82 6.94
N ALA A 74 -9.27 -3.14 7.06
CA ALA A 74 -8.94 -2.02 6.18
C ALA A 74 -8.88 -2.44 4.71
N TYR A 75 -8.27 -3.59 4.42
CA TYR A 75 -8.19 -4.14 3.07
C TYR A 75 -9.56 -4.49 2.50
N GLU A 76 -10.41 -5.18 3.27
CA GLU A 76 -11.77 -5.54 2.84
C GLU A 76 -12.59 -4.30 2.49
N ARG A 77 -12.47 -3.23 3.30
CA ARG A 77 -13.07 -1.93 3.00
C ARG A 77 -12.49 -1.32 1.73
N ALA A 78 -11.16 -1.27 1.60
CA ALA A 78 -10.49 -0.71 0.42
C ALA A 78 -11.02 -1.34 -0.88
N ILE A 79 -11.13 -2.67 -0.91
CA ILE A 79 -11.66 -3.39 -2.07
C ILE A 79 -13.13 -3.02 -2.32
N ASN A 80 -13.97 -3.06 -1.30
CA ASN A 80 -15.39 -2.69 -1.43
C ASN A 80 -15.60 -1.26 -1.94
N ILE A 81 -14.71 -0.34 -1.57
CA ILE A 81 -14.76 1.07 -1.98
C ILE A 81 -14.45 1.24 -3.47
N ILE A 82 -13.42 0.57 -3.99
CA ILE A 82 -12.93 0.81 -5.35
C ILE A 82 -13.59 -0.10 -6.41
N THR A 83 -14.11 -1.27 -6.01
CA THR A 83 -14.63 -2.23 -6.99
C THR A 83 -16.05 -1.89 -7.45
N ASP A 84 -16.35 -2.19 -8.71
CA ASP A 84 -17.72 -2.12 -9.22
C ASP A 84 -18.58 -3.31 -8.71
N GLU A 85 -19.85 -3.34 -9.13
CA GLU A 85 -20.80 -4.42 -8.80
C GLU A 85 -20.35 -5.83 -9.24
N ASN A 86 -19.39 -5.92 -10.17
CA ASN A 86 -18.82 -7.16 -10.67
C ASN A 86 -17.47 -7.50 -10.01
N GLY A 87 -17.00 -6.68 -9.06
CA GLY A 87 -15.72 -6.86 -8.38
C GLY A 87 -14.51 -6.39 -9.18
N ASN A 88 -14.70 -5.64 -10.28
CA ASN A 88 -13.59 -5.13 -11.07
C ASN A 88 -12.96 -3.92 -10.38
N TRP A 89 -11.64 -3.81 -10.46
CA TRP A 89 -10.90 -2.61 -10.06
C TRP A 89 -11.12 -1.47 -11.06
N PRO A 90 -10.93 -0.20 -10.64
CA PRO A 90 -10.93 0.90 -11.60
C PRO A 90 -9.78 0.73 -12.59
N ASP A 91 -9.87 1.41 -13.73
CA ASP A 91 -8.75 1.49 -14.66
C ASP A 91 -7.66 2.42 -14.11
N VAL A 92 -8.06 3.46 -13.36
CA VAL A 92 -7.16 4.45 -12.75
C VAL A 92 -7.51 4.62 -11.27
N LEU A 93 -6.49 4.47 -10.41
CA LEU A 93 -6.51 4.75 -8.97
C LEU A 93 -5.23 5.52 -8.64
N GLU A 94 -5.19 6.78 -9.05
CA GLU A 94 -3.95 7.56 -9.04
C GLU A 94 -3.54 7.98 -7.63
N TRP A 95 -2.23 7.92 -7.34
CA TRP A 95 -1.65 8.39 -6.08
C TRP A 95 -1.64 9.92 -5.93
N GLY A 96 -1.67 10.65 -7.05
CA GLY A 96 -1.69 12.11 -7.11
C GLY A 96 -2.82 12.69 -6.26
N TRP A 97 -4.01 12.10 -6.36
CA TRP A 97 -5.17 12.39 -5.53
C TRP A 97 -4.90 12.02 -4.07
N LEU A 98 -4.95 13.01 -3.18
CA LEU A 98 -4.70 12.82 -1.75
C LEU A 98 -5.73 11.85 -1.14
N GLU A 99 -6.97 11.97 -1.61
CA GLU A 99 -8.16 11.21 -1.28
C GLU A 99 -7.96 9.71 -1.53
N ASN A 100 -7.19 9.33 -2.56
CA ASN A 100 -6.94 7.91 -2.87
C ASN A 100 -5.84 7.28 -1.99
N ARG A 101 -4.98 8.06 -1.35
CA ARG A 101 -3.74 7.55 -0.76
C ARG A 101 -4.00 6.57 0.39
N HIS A 102 -5.04 6.79 1.19
CA HIS A 102 -5.36 5.90 2.32
C HIS A 102 -5.80 4.50 1.84
N ILE A 103 -6.54 4.45 0.71
CA ILE A 103 -6.94 3.21 0.04
C ILE A 103 -5.72 2.47 -0.50
N ILE A 104 -4.88 3.17 -1.29
CA ILE A 104 -3.66 2.58 -1.88
C ILE A 104 -2.74 2.04 -0.78
N ARG A 105 -2.56 2.79 0.32
CA ARG A 105 -1.76 2.35 1.47
C ARG A 105 -2.34 1.12 2.16
N ALA A 106 -3.66 1.01 2.32
CA ALA A 106 -4.28 -0.17 2.92
C ALA A 106 -4.02 -1.44 2.10
N ILE A 107 -4.19 -1.36 0.78
CA ILE A 107 -3.93 -2.46 -0.16
C ILE A 107 -2.44 -2.81 -0.19
N LEU A 108 -1.56 -1.80 -0.25
CA LEU A 108 -0.10 -2.00 -0.21
C LEU A 108 0.34 -2.73 1.06
N ASN A 109 -0.13 -2.30 2.23
CA ASN A 109 0.20 -2.94 3.50
C ASN A 109 -0.31 -4.40 3.54
N LYS A 110 -1.47 -4.69 2.93
CA LYS A 110 -1.96 -6.06 2.78
C LYS A 110 -1.03 -6.91 1.90
N GLY A 111 -0.58 -6.39 0.76
CA GLY A 111 0.39 -7.10 -0.10
C GLY A 111 1.71 -7.38 0.63
N VAL A 112 2.23 -6.40 1.38
CA VAL A 112 3.44 -6.56 2.21
C VAL A 112 3.23 -7.63 3.30
N LEU A 113 2.06 -7.65 3.95
CA LEU A 113 1.72 -8.66 4.96
C LEU A 113 1.66 -10.08 4.35
N SER A 114 1.08 -10.22 3.16
CA SER A 114 1.03 -11.50 2.42
C SER A 114 2.43 -11.97 2.06
N TRP A 115 3.26 -11.10 1.48
CA TRP A 115 4.65 -11.44 1.14
C TRP A 115 5.47 -11.83 2.37
N GLY A 116 5.35 -11.08 3.47
CA GLY A 116 5.98 -11.41 4.74
C GLY A 116 5.50 -12.72 5.37
N SER A 117 4.33 -13.22 4.94
CA SER A 117 3.78 -14.53 5.33
C SER A 117 4.07 -15.63 4.30
N ASN A 118 4.95 -15.39 3.34
CA ASN A 118 5.26 -16.27 2.19
C ASN A 118 4.09 -16.57 1.25
N ASP A 119 3.02 -15.78 1.29
CA ASP A 119 1.94 -15.83 0.30
C ASP A 119 2.29 -14.89 -0.87
N THR A 120 3.23 -15.34 -1.71
CA THR A 120 3.80 -14.55 -2.81
C THR A 120 2.81 -14.33 -3.94
N GLU A 121 1.91 -15.28 -4.18
CA GLU A 121 0.88 -15.15 -5.22
C GLU A 121 -0.09 -14.02 -4.86
N CYS A 122 -0.65 -14.04 -3.64
CA CYS A 122 -1.52 -12.96 -3.18
C CYS A 122 -0.81 -11.60 -3.18
N ALA A 123 0.46 -11.56 -2.77
CA ALA A 123 1.23 -10.34 -2.80
C ALA A 123 1.42 -9.78 -4.22
N LEU A 124 1.82 -10.64 -5.17
CA LEU A 124 2.01 -10.26 -6.57
C LEU A 124 0.70 -9.75 -7.19
N ASP A 125 -0.42 -10.43 -6.96
CA ASP A 125 -1.71 -10.00 -7.52
C ASP A 125 -2.11 -8.60 -7.06
N LEU A 126 -1.88 -8.29 -5.78
CA LEU A 126 -2.14 -6.95 -5.24
C LEU A 126 -1.18 -5.90 -5.79
N PHE A 127 0.11 -6.21 -5.84
CA PHE A 127 1.11 -5.28 -6.36
C PHE A 127 0.93 -5.00 -7.85
N ARG A 128 0.62 -6.02 -8.66
CA ARG A 128 0.35 -5.87 -10.10
C ARG A 128 -0.90 -5.03 -10.33
N ASN A 129 -1.96 -5.25 -9.57
CA ASN A 129 -3.17 -4.42 -9.69
C ASN A 129 -2.87 -2.96 -9.33
N LEU A 130 -2.16 -2.70 -8.23
CA LEU A 130 -1.73 -1.34 -7.87
C LEU A 130 -0.87 -0.69 -8.96
N LEU A 131 0.09 -1.43 -9.54
CA LEU A 131 0.94 -0.92 -10.62
C LEU A 131 0.12 -0.59 -11.86
N ARG A 132 -0.84 -1.45 -12.23
CA ARG A 132 -1.69 -1.27 -13.41
C ARG A 132 -2.60 -0.06 -13.28
N THR A 133 -3.15 0.20 -12.09
CA THR A 133 -4.06 1.33 -11.86
C THR A 133 -3.33 2.65 -11.57
N ASN A 134 -2.01 2.60 -11.31
CA ASN A 134 -1.16 3.75 -11.03
C ASN A 134 0.26 3.53 -11.61
N PRO A 135 0.45 3.60 -12.94
CA PRO A 135 1.73 3.32 -13.60
C PRO A 135 2.89 4.21 -13.12
N GLY A 136 2.61 5.45 -12.68
CA GLY A 136 3.61 6.32 -12.08
C GLY A 136 4.25 5.75 -10.79
N ASP A 137 3.63 4.74 -10.19
CA ASP A 137 4.16 3.91 -9.11
C ASP A 137 4.88 4.69 -7.98
N ASN A 138 4.28 5.79 -7.54
CA ASN A 138 4.72 6.52 -6.37
C ASN A 138 4.79 5.65 -5.09
N PRO A 139 3.91 4.63 -4.89
CA PRO A 139 4.04 3.71 -3.77
C PRO A 139 5.24 2.75 -3.88
N GLY A 140 5.83 2.58 -5.06
CA GLY A 140 7.03 1.78 -5.30
C GLY A 140 6.78 0.26 -5.36
N VAL A 141 5.60 -0.19 -5.78
CA VAL A 141 5.26 -1.62 -5.82
C VAL A 141 6.07 -2.39 -6.86
N ARG A 142 6.60 -1.74 -7.91
CA ARG A 142 7.47 -2.38 -8.92
C ARG A 142 8.71 -3.03 -8.30
N PHE A 143 9.26 -2.42 -7.25
CA PHE A 143 10.39 -2.98 -6.51
C PHE A 143 10.04 -4.30 -5.81
N TYR A 144 8.82 -4.38 -5.26
CA TYR A 144 8.34 -5.59 -4.60
C TYR A 144 8.03 -6.70 -5.60
N ILE A 145 7.43 -6.36 -6.75
CA ILE A 145 7.20 -7.30 -7.87
C ILE A 145 8.54 -7.90 -8.31
N LEU A 146 9.53 -7.06 -8.63
CA LEU A 146 10.85 -7.53 -9.06
C LEU A 146 11.51 -8.41 -7.99
N ALA A 147 11.43 -8.01 -6.72
CA ALA A 147 12.02 -8.77 -5.62
C ALA A 147 11.41 -10.17 -5.51
N ILE A 148 10.09 -10.29 -5.59
CA ILE A 148 9.39 -11.59 -5.57
C ILE A 148 9.79 -12.42 -6.80
N ARG A 149 9.81 -11.82 -8.00
CA ARG A 149 10.18 -12.50 -9.25
C ARG A 149 11.62 -13.01 -9.25
N MET A 150 12.51 -12.34 -8.52
CA MET A 150 13.88 -12.78 -8.28
C MET A 150 14.03 -13.77 -7.09
N GLY A 151 12.92 -14.26 -6.52
CA GLY A 151 12.93 -15.19 -5.39
C GLY A 151 13.43 -14.58 -4.08
N MET A 152 13.36 -13.26 -3.92
CA MET A 152 13.74 -12.57 -2.69
C MET A 152 12.58 -12.64 -1.68
N SER A 153 12.87 -13.08 -0.45
CA SER A 153 11.90 -12.97 0.64
C SER A 153 11.80 -11.53 1.14
N PHE A 154 10.64 -11.15 1.69
CA PHE A 154 10.45 -9.81 2.27
C PHE A 154 11.54 -9.48 3.31
N LYS A 155 11.90 -10.42 4.17
CA LYS A 155 12.97 -10.24 5.17
C LYS A 155 14.33 -9.95 4.52
N LYS A 156 14.66 -10.61 3.39
CA LYS A 156 15.90 -10.37 2.66
C LYS A 156 15.87 -9.01 1.96
N PHE A 157 14.73 -8.64 1.38
CA PHE A 157 14.51 -7.33 0.76
C PHE A 157 14.71 -6.20 1.77
N GLU A 158 14.00 -6.25 2.90
CA GLU A 158 14.10 -5.24 3.96
C GLU A 158 15.52 -5.15 4.52
N LYS A 159 16.17 -6.29 4.78
CA LYS A 159 17.57 -6.28 5.24
C LYS A 159 18.52 -5.63 4.23
N ARG A 160 18.26 -5.79 2.93
CA ARG A 160 19.12 -5.26 1.87
C ARG A 160 18.91 -3.77 1.67
N PHE A 161 17.66 -3.32 1.55
CA PHE A 161 17.35 -1.98 1.05
C PHE A 161 16.81 -1.02 2.11
N ASN A 162 16.15 -1.49 3.16
CA ASN A 162 15.60 -0.60 4.17
C ASN A 162 16.73 0.00 5.04
N ARG A 163 16.70 1.32 5.23
CA ARG A 163 17.69 2.10 5.98
C ARG A 163 17.07 2.82 7.17
N GLY A 164 16.09 2.19 7.82
CA GLY A 164 15.39 2.75 8.98
C GLY A 164 14.12 3.52 8.60
N GLY A 165 13.43 3.07 7.56
CA GLY A 165 12.16 3.62 7.08
C GLY A 165 12.24 4.34 5.75
N PHE A 166 13.41 4.37 5.11
CA PHE A 166 13.61 4.92 3.77
C PHE A 166 14.46 3.97 2.93
N TYR A 167 14.29 4.07 1.61
CA TYR A 167 15.09 3.37 0.61
C TYR A 167 16.04 4.38 -0.07
N HIS A 168 17.25 3.92 -0.40
CA HIS A 168 18.28 4.74 -1.04
C HIS A 168 18.38 4.44 -2.54
N THR A 169 19.31 5.11 -3.23
CA THR A 169 19.60 4.94 -4.66
C THR A 169 19.94 3.48 -5.01
N ASP A 170 20.51 2.73 -4.07
CA ASP A 170 20.85 1.31 -4.26
C ASP A 170 19.65 0.41 -4.59
N LEU A 171 18.44 0.77 -4.17
CA LEU A 171 17.22 0.08 -4.59
C LEU A 171 16.88 0.36 -6.05
N PHE A 172 17.02 1.63 -6.47
CA PHE A 172 16.73 2.07 -7.84
C PHE A 172 17.75 1.48 -8.81
N ASP A 173 19.04 1.60 -8.50
CA ASP A 173 20.13 1.02 -9.31
C ASP A 173 19.92 -0.49 -9.48
N TRP A 174 19.60 -1.19 -8.39
CA TRP A 174 19.29 -2.62 -8.45
C TRP A 174 18.06 -2.92 -9.31
N PHE A 175 17.03 -2.08 -9.28
CA PHE A 175 15.85 -2.27 -10.11
C PHE A 175 16.21 -2.14 -11.59
N GLU A 176 16.82 -1.02 -11.99
CA GLU A 176 17.22 -0.72 -13.37
C GLU A 176 18.10 -1.82 -13.98
N GLU A 177 19.03 -2.37 -13.20
CA GLU A 177 19.90 -3.47 -13.65
C GLU A 177 19.17 -4.81 -13.88
N ASN A 178 17.96 -4.99 -13.35
CA ASN A 178 17.36 -6.32 -13.22
C ASN A 178 15.95 -6.45 -13.78
N TYR A 179 15.15 -5.39 -13.89
CA TYR A 179 13.74 -5.50 -14.24
C TYR A 179 13.50 -6.02 -15.66
N HIS A 180 14.35 -5.66 -16.63
CA HIS A 180 14.28 -6.14 -18.02
C HIS A 180 14.39 -7.69 -18.17
N LYS A 181 14.78 -8.41 -17.10
CA LYS A 181 14.76 -9.88 -17.09
C LYS A 181 13.33 -10.46 -17.00
N PHE A 182 12.34 -9.61 -16.73
CA PHE A 182 10.94 -9.97 -16.53
C PHE A 182 10.03 -9.12 -17.44
N PRO A 183 10.14 -9.27 -18.77
CA PRO A 183 9.37 -8.48 -19.73
C PRO A 183 7.85 -8.64 -19.56
N ASP A 184 7.41 -9.79 -19.06
CA ASP A 184 6.01 -10.06 -18.75
C ASP A 184 5.45 -9.20 -17.61
N GLU A 185 6.30 -8.66 -16.74
CA GLU A 185 5.91 -7.74 -15.68
C GLU A 185 6.05 -6.28 -16.08
N PHE A 186 7.05 -5.94 -16.92
CA PHE A 186 7.51 -4.55 -17.04
C PHE A 186 7.46 -3.94 -18.45
N ASP A 187 7.42 -4.72 -19.55
CA ASP A 187 7.38 -4.14 -20.91
C ASP A 187 6.12 -3.30 -21.16
N TRP A 188 4.99 -3.71 -20.55
CA TRP A 188 3.76 -2.93 -20.63
C TRP A 188 3.83 -1.69 -19.74
N TRP A 189 4.53 -1.77 -18.61
CA TRP A 189 4.66 -0.68 -17.65
C TRP A 189 5.58 0.41 -18.18
N GLU A 190 6.71 0.07 -18.81
CA GLU A 190 7.59 1.02 -19.51
C GLU A 190 6.79 1.89 -20.48
N LYS A 191 5.98 1.24 -21.34
CA LYS A 191 5.10 1.94 -22.30
C LYS A 191 4.05 2.80 -21.60
N ALA A 192 3.46 2.30 -20.53
CA ALA A 192 2.45 3.05 -19.78
C ALA A 192 3.02 4.29 -19.08
N VAL A 193 4.29 4.26 -18.66
CA VAL A 193 4.99 5.40 -18.07
C VAL A 193 5.38 6.43 -19.14
N GLU A 194 5.86 6.00 -20.31
CA GLU A 194 6.13 6.90 -21.45
C GLU A 194 4.90 7.69 -21.90
N GLU A 195 3.70 7.10 -21.79
CA GLU A 195 2.43 7.78 -22.09
C GLU A 195 1.92 8.68 -20.94
N TYR A 196 2.50 8.55 -19.73
CA TYR A 196 2.14 9.32 -18.53
C TYR A 196 2.94 10.63 -18.41
N GLU A 197 4.05 10.78 -19.15
CA GLU A 197 4.90 11.99 -19.25
C GLU A 197 4.46 12.95 -20.38
#